data_AF-A0A4Y9NYN7-F1
#
_entry.id   AF-A0A4Y9NYN7-F1
#
_cell.length_a   1.000
_cell.length_b   1.000
_cell.length_c   1.000
_cell.angle_alpha   90.00
_cell.angle_beta   90.00
_cell.angle_gamma   90.00
#
_symmetry.space_group_name_H-M   'P 1'
#
loop_
_entity.id
_entity.type
_entity.pdbx_description
1 polymer ?
#
loop_
_entity_poly.entity_id
_entity_poly.type
_entity_poly.pdbx_seq_one_letter_code
_entity_poly.pdbx_strand_id
1 'polypeptide(L)'
;MIDRWTFGGGTAMMLQIDHRISQDVDIFLPDPQVLPFLDPQKHDFNFEVRPADYNGDGARSLKLGFEFGQIDFIVASSLTSSPTTQATVEGEMILLETIPEIIAKKIYHRGNSITPRDIFDIAASSEVHAESIIKELARYRDRVASTLAAIEKLKPDFVGAAINQLAIKDAYKLIANTALEKTKGLLRAV
;
A
#
# COMPACT_ATOMS: atom_id res chain seq x y z
N MET A 1 -20.65 7.15 -14.89
CA MET A 1 -19.30 6.79 -15.37
C MET A 1 -18.39 6.84 -14.17
N ILE A 2 -17.68 5.75 -13.85
CA ILE A 2 -16.62 5.79 -12.83
C ILE A 2 -15.39 6.30 -13.58
N ASP A 3 -15.13 7.60 -13.50
CA ASP A 3 -14.04 8.21 -14.27
C ASP A 3 -12.75 8.37 -13.46
N ARG A 4 -12.76 8.01 -12.18
CA ARG A 4 -11.59 8.17 -11.31
C ARG A 4 -11.43 7.04 -10.30
N TRP A 5 -10.39 6.24 -10.48
CA TRP A 5 -9.85 5.26 -9.55
C TRP A 5 -8.31 5.33 -9.60
N THR A 6 -7.63 4.79 -8.59
CA THR A 6 -6.16 4.81 -8.52
C THR A 6 -5.61 3.42 -8.22
N PHE A 7 -4.46 3.08 -8.79
CA PHE A 7 -3.72 1.85 -8.47
C PHE A 7 -2.66 2.17 -7.42
N GLY A 8 -2.78 1.58 -6.23
CA GLY A 8 -1.90 1.86 -5.10
C GLY A 8 -1.35 0.62 -4.43
N GLY A 9 -0.96 0.80 -3.16
CA GLY A 9 -0.51 -0.29 -2.30
C GLY A 9 0.82 -0.92 -2.70
N GLY A 10 0.99 -2.20 -2.34
CA GLY A 10 2.30 -2.87 -2.42
C GLY A 10 2.81 -3.07 -3.85
N THR A 11 1.91 -3.36 -4.78
CA THR A 11 2.26 -3.64 -6.17
C THR A 11 2.49 -2.36 -6.96
N ALA A 12 1.72 -1.29 -6.72
CA ALA A 12 2.03 0.03 -7.28
C ALA A 12 3.41 0.53 -6.83
N MET A 13 3.79 0.25 -5.58
CA MET A 13 5.11 0.56 -5.07
C MET A 13 6.21 -0.29 -5.72
N MET A 14 5.97 -1.60 -5.90
CA MET A 14 6.89 -2.49 -6.63
C MET A 14 7.15 -1.98 -8.05
N LEU A 15 6.14 -1.51 -8.77
CA LEU A 15 6.30 -0.97 -10.13
C LEU A 15 7.18 0.30 -10.18
N GLN A 16 7.24 1.04 -9.07
CA GLN A 16 8.00 2.30 -8.99
C GLN A 16 9.45 2.10 -8.54
N ILE A 17 9.70 1.23 -7.56
CA ILE A 17 11.04 1.10 -6.94
C ILE A 17 11.62 -0.32 -6.95
N ASP A 18 10.88 -1.31 -7.45
CA ASP A 18 11.27 -2.73 -7.52
C ASP A 18 11.98 -3.25 -6.26
N HIS A 19 11.41 -2.97 -5.08
CA HIS A 19 12.06 -3.30 -3.80
C HIS A 19 11.81 -4.75 -3.34
N ARG A 20 10.65 -5.31 -3.69
CA ARG A 20 10.28 -6.71 -3.46
C ARG A 20 9.14 -7.12 -4.39
N ILE A 21 8.94 -8.43 -4.55
CA ILE A 21 7.75 -8.96 -5.23
C ILE A 21 6.49 -8.70 -4.39
N SER A 22 5.42 -8.30 -5.08
CA SER A 22 4.08 -8.09 -4.56
C SER A 22 3.07 -8.66 -5.56
N GLN A 23 2.06 -9.39 -5.08
CA GLN A 23 1.10 -10.11 -5.93
C GLN A 23 -0.32 -9.51 -5.87
N ASP A 24 -0.65 -8.83 -4.78
CA ASP A 24 -1.97 -8.23 -4.57
C ASP A 24 -2.12 -6.92 -5.37
N VAL A 25 -3.30 -6.66 -5.91
CA VAL A 25 -3.61 -5.41 -6.62
C VAL A 25 -4.56 -4.58 -5.76
N ASP A 26 -4.11 -3.42 -5.28
CA ASP A 26 -4.94 -2.50 -4.50
C ASP A 26 -5.50 -1.39 -5.40
N ILE A 27 -6.81 -1.39 -5.65
CA ILE A 27 -7.53 -0.35 -6.40
C ILE A 27 -8.27 0.56 -5.42
N PHE A 28 -7.97 1.85 -5.42
CA PHE A 28 -8.65 2.81 -4.56
C PHE A 28 -9.75 3.57 -5.30
N LEU A 29 -10.91 3.63 -4.64
CA LEU A 29 -12.13 4.26 -5.13
C LEU A 29 -12.46 5.49 -4.28
N PRO A 30 -12.87 6.61 -4.90
CA PRO A 30 -13.21 7.84 -4.17
C PRO A 30 -14.60 7.80 -3.56
N ASP A 31 -15.49 6.91 -4.04
CA ASP A 31 -16.90 6.87 -3.67
C ASP A 31 -17.34 5.43 -3.37
N PRO A 32 -17.86 5.14 -2.16
CA PRO A 32 -18.39 3.81 -1.82
C PRO A 32 -19.59 3.38 -2.67
N GLN A 33 -20.32 4.31 -3.31
CA GLN A 33 -21.42 3.99 -4.21
C GLN A 33 -20.98 3.20 -5.44
N VAL A 34 -19.67 3.17 -5.73
CA VAL A 34 -19.09 2.39 -6.82
C VAL A 34 -19.01 0.90 -6.50
N LEU A 35 -18.82 0.53 -5.23
CA LEU A 35 -18.56 -0.86 -4.83
C LEU A 35 -19.65 -1.85 -5.28
N PRO A 36 -20.96 -1.56 -5.14
CA PRO A 36 -22.00 -2.47 -5.62
C PRO A 36 -21.89 -2.77 -7.11
N PHE A 37 -21.43 -1.83 -7.93
CA PHE A 37 -21.27 -1.99 -9.38
C PHE A 37 -20.05 -2.83 -9.78
N LEU A 38 -19.19 -3.18 -8.82
CA LEU A 38 -18.02 -4.05 -9.03
C LEU A 38 -18.22 -5.44 -8.41
N ASP A 39 -19.32 -5.63 -7.68
CA ASP A 39 -19.61 -6.82 -6.88
C ASP A 39 -20.13 -7.97 -7.76
N PRO A 40 -19.37 -9.07 -7.91
CA PRO A 40 -19.79 -10.22 -8.72
C PRO A 40 -21.03 -10.93 -8.18
N GLN A 41 -21.42 -10.69 -6.93
CA GLN A 41 -22.68 -11.23 -6.38
C GLN A 41 -23.91 -10.50 -6.90
N LYS A 42 -23.75 -9.26 -7.38
CA LYS A 42 -24.84 -8.38 -7.80
C LYS A 42 -24.96 -8.26 -9.32
N HIS A 43 -23.89 -8.62 -10.03
CA HIS A 43 -23.78 -8.43 -11.47
C HIS A 43 -23.15 -9.65 -12.13
N ASP A 44 -23.61 -9.95 -13.35
CA ASP A 44 -23.08 -11.04 -14.17
C ASP A 44 -21.92 -10.53 -15.03
N PHE A 45 -20.70 -10.57 -14.48
CA PHE A 45 -19.49 -10.21 -15.21
C PHE A 45 -18.96 -11.39 -16.02
N ASN A 46 -18.54 -11.11 -17.25
CA ASN A 46 -17.77 -12.08 -18.03
C ASN A 46 -16.29 -11.95 -17.69
N PHE A 47 -15.82 -12.80 -16.78
CA PHE A 47 -14.41 -12.88 -16.42
C PHE A 47 -13.62 -13.78 -17.38
N GLU A 48 -12.49 -13.28 -17.90
CA GLU A 48 -11.50 -14.13 -18.58
C GLU A 48 -10.88 -15.14 -17.59
N VAL A 49 -10.53 -14.67 -16.39
CA VAL A 49 -10.10 -15.51 -15.26
C VAL A 49 -11.10 -15.33 -14.13
N ARG A 50 -11.82 -16.39 -13.76
CA ARG A 50 -12.81 -16.34 -12.69
C ARG A 50 -12.16 -16.21 -11.31
N PRO A 51 -12.63 -15.30 -10.44
CA PRO A 51 -12.25 -15.30 -9.03
C PRO A 51 -12.63 -16.63 -8.37
N ALA A 52 -11.74 -17.15 -7.52
CA ALA A 52 -12.01 -18.31 -6.68
C ALA A 52 -12.88 -17.96 -5.46
N ASP A 53 -12.82 -16.70 -5.02
CA ASP A 53 -13.62 -16.18 -3.91
C ASP A 53 -13.87 -14.67 -4.09
N TYR A 54 -14.90 -14.16 -3.45
CA TYR A 54 -15.17 -12.73 -3.35
C TYR A 54 -15.74 -12.41 -1.95
N ASN A 55 -15.16 -11.41 -1.29
CA ASN A 55 -15.57 -10.97 0.05
C ASN A 55 -15.68 -9.46 0.08
N GLY A 56 -16.60 -8.91 0.86
CA GLY A 56 -16.72 -7.46 1.01
C GLY A 56 -17.61 -7.09 2.17
N ASP A 57 -17.40 -5.89 2.72
CA ASP A 57 -18.26 -5.32 3.77
C ASP A 57 -19.41 -4.49 3.15
N GLY A 58 -19.47 -4.40 1.82
CA GLY A 58 -20.48 -3.66 1.07
C GLY A 58 -20.39 -2.14 1.19
N ALA A 59 -19.40 -1.61 1.91
CA ALA A 59 -19.33 -0.19 2.25
C ALA A 59 -17.93 0.43 2.12
N ARG A 60 -16.87 -0.32 2.40
CA ARG A 60 -15.48 0.18 2.40
C ARG A 60 -14.55 -0.66 1.54
N SER A 61 -14.88 -1.93 1.30
CA SER A 61 -14.05 -2.80 0.49
C SER A 61 -14.81 -3.91 -0.21
N LEU A 62 -14.26 -4.31 -1.35
CA LEU A 62 -14.59 -5.52 -2.09
C LEU A 62 -13.27 -6.19 -2.48
N LYS A 63 -13.14 -7.48 -2.22
CA LYS A 63 -11.98 -8.30 -2.49
C LYS A 63 -12.37 -9.40 -3.46
N LEU A 64 -11.59 -9.57 -4.52
CA LEU A 64 -11.66 -10.70 -5.45
C LEU A 64 -10.40 -11.54 -5.27
N GLY A 65 -10.55 -12.79 -4.85
CA GLY A 65 -9.45 -13.73 -4.65
C GLY A 65 -9.21 -14.60 -5.88
N PHE A 66 -7.95 -14.79 -6.23
CA PHE A 66 -7.48 -15.66 -7.31
C PHE A 66 -6.42 -16.63 -6.77
N GLU A 67 -6.10 -17.68 -7.51
CA GLU A 67 -5.06 -18.64 -7.09
C GLU A 67 -3.66 -18.00 -6.94
N PHE A 68 -3.41 -16.90 -7.66
CA PHE A 68 -2.11 -16.24 -7.76
C PHE A 68 -2.07 -14.86 -7.09
N GLY A 69 -3.11 -14.46 -6.37
CA GLY A 69 -3.19 -13.15 -5.72
C GLY A 69 -4.62 -12.69 -5.49
N GLN A 70 -4.79 -11.42 -5.14
CA GLN A 70 -6.10 -10.83 -4.92
C GLN A 70 -6.17 -9.43 -5.51
N ILE A 71 -7.38 -8.99 -5.86
CA ILE A 71 -7.69 -7.60 -6.18
C ILE A 71 -8.53 -7.04 -5.03
N ASP A 72 -8.01 -6.02 -4.37
CA ASP A 72 -8.67 -5.29 -3.30
C ASP A 72 -9.18 -3.94 -3.82
N PHE A 73 -10.49 -3.79 -3.97
CA PHE A 73 -11.14 -2.51 -4.16
C PHE A 73 -11.38 -1.87 -2.79
N ILE A 74 -10.80 -0.69 -2.57
CA ILE A 74 -10.76 -0.02 -1.27
C ILE A 74 -11.31 1.41 -1.42
N VAL A 75 -12.30 1.76 -0.61
CA VAL A 75 -12.81 3.13 -0.56
C VAL A 75 -11.90 3.95 0.34
N ALA A 76 -11.10 4.84 -0.25
CA ALA A 76 -10.26 5.77 0.49
C ALA A 76 -9.94 7.01 -0.34
N SER A 77 -10.08 8.18 0.28
CA SER A 77 -9.66 9.46 -0.29
C SER A 77 -8.13 9.56 -0.39
N SER A 78 -7.66 10.40 -1.31
CA SER A 78 -6.26 10.81 -1.36
C SER A 78 -5.84 11.59 -0.11
N LEU A 79 -4.61 11.42 0.35
CA LEU A 79 -4.07 12.04 1.56
C LEU A 79 -2.99 13.10 1.28
N THR A 80 -2.33 13.01 0.12
CA THR A 80 -1.21 13.88 -0.22
C THR A 80 -1.57 14.96 -1.23
N SER A 81 -0.69 15.96 -1.36
CA SER A 81 -0.88 17.09 -2.29
C SER A 81 -0.76 16.68 -3.77
N SER A 82 -0.07 15.57 -4.06
CA SER A 82 0.14 15.02 -5.41
C SER A 82 0.02 13.49 -5.33
N PRO A 83 -1.21 12.97 -5.27
CA PRO A 83 -1.44 11.58 -4.88
C PRO A 83 -1.14 10.57 -5.98
N THR A 84 -1.12 11.00 -7.24
CA THR A 84 -1.00 10.11 -8.39
C THR A 84 -0.09 10.67 -9.47
N THR A 85 0.55 9.78 -10.21
CA THR A 85 1.13 10.05 -11.53
C THR A 85 0.40 9.21 -12.58
N GLN A 86 0.44 9.63 -13.85
CA GLN A 86 0.04 8.76 -14.95
C GLN A 86 1.15 7.73 -15.21
N ALA A 87 0.75 6.48 -15.44
CA ALA A 87 1.65 5.40 -15.83
C ALA A 87 0.95 4.46 -16.83
N THR A 88 1.73 3.75 -17.63
CA THR A 88 1.23 2.66 -18.47
C THR A 88 1.56 1.33 -17.82
N VAL A 89 0.55 0.51 -17.53
CA VAL A 89 0.70 -0.83 -16.96
C VAL A 89 -0.04 -1.81 -17.87
N GLU A 90 0.67 -2.82 -18.39
CA GLU A 90 0.10 -3.79 -19.35
C GLU A 90 -0.61 -3.13 -20.55
N GLY A 91 -0.08 -1.99 -21.03
CA GLY A 91 -0.65 -1.22 -22.14
C GLY A 91 -1.77 -0.25 -21.77
N GLU A 92 -2.28 -0.31 -20.54
CA GLU A 92 -3.36 0.56 -20.05
C GLU A 92 -2.82 1.80 -19.36
N MET A 93 -3.37 2.98 -19.70
CA MET A 93 -3.06 4.22 -18.98
C MET A 93 -3.86 4.28 -17.67
N ILE A 94 -3.14 4.38 -16.56
CA ILE A 94 -3.73 4.36 -15.22
C ILE A 94 -3.22 5.53 -14.36
N LEU A 95 -3.97 5.87 -13.31
CA LEU A 95 -3.50 6.73 -12.23
C LEU A 95 -2.81 5.88 -11.17
N LEU A 96 -1.48 5.90 -11.16
CA LEU A 96 -0.65 5.17 -10.19
C LEU A 96 -0.40 6.05 -8.97
N GLU A 97 -0.65 5.54 -7.76
CA GLU A 97 -0.40 6.29 -6.54
C GLU A 97 1.10 6.54 -6.33
N THR A 98 1.45 7.76 -5.94
CA THR A 98 2.85 8.11 -5.67
C THR A 98 3.34 7.43 -4.39
N ILE A 99 4.65 7.24 -4.26
CA ILE A 99 5.25 6.69 -3.04
C ILE A 99 4.79 7.44 -1.77
N PRO A 100 4.80 8.78 -1.70
CA PRO A 100 4.27 9.49 -0.54
C PRO A 100 2.81 9.19 -0.22
N GLU A 101 1.94 9.03 -1.24
CA GLU A 101 0.54 8.66 -1.06
C GLU A 101 0.39 7.27 -0.44
N ILE A 102 1.10 6.29 -0.99
CA ILE A 102 1.08 4.90 -0.50
C ILE A 102 1.54 4.84 0.96
N ILE A 103 2.63 5.54 1.30
CA ILE A 103 3.12 5.59 2.68
C ILE A 103 2.16 6.36 3.60
N ALA A 104 1.62 7.50 3.15
CA ALA A 104 0.63 8.26 3.92
C ALA A 104 -0.59 7.41 4.26
N LYS A 105 -1.13 6.64 3.31
CA LYS A 105 -2.26 5.73 3.55
C LYS A 105 -1.93 4.62 4.54
N LYS A 106 -0.74 4.02 4.46
CA LYS A 106 -0.28 3.04 5.45
C LYS A 106 -0.25 3.63 6.86
N ILE A 107 0.35 4.81 7.03
CA ILE A 107 0.41 5.50 8.34
C ILE A 107 -0.98 5.89 8.83
N TYR A 108 -1.79 6.50 7.98
CA TYR A 108 -3.09 7.05 8.36
C TYR A 108 -4.10 5.96 8.73
N HIS A 109 -4.19 4.89 7.94
CA HIS A 109 -5.19 3.84 8.12
C HIS A 109 -4.69 2.64 8.92
N ARG A 110 -3.39 2.30 8.82
CA ARG A 110 -2.84 1.05 9.38
C ARG A 110 -1.74 1.26 10.41
N GLY A 111 -1.38 2.52 10.74
CA GLY A 111 -0.26 2.84 11.64
C GLY A 111 -0.29 2.14 13.00
N ASN A 112 -1.47 2.00 13.62
CA ASN A 112 -1.64 1.32 14.91
C ASN A 112 -1.45 -0.20 14.85
N SER A 113 -1.60 -0.79 13.67
CA SER A 113 -1.48 -2.22 13.39
C SER A 113 -0.40 -2.47 12.33
N ILE A 114 0.66 -1.66 12.34
CA ILE A 114 1.71 -1.70 11.33
C ILE A 114 2.41 -3.06 11.29
N THR A 115 2.64 -3.58 10.08
CA THR A 115 3.24 -4.90 9.89
C THR A 115 4.73 -4.82 9.57
N PRO A 116 5.52 -5.90 9.76
CA PRO A 116 6.91 -5.96 9.30
C PRO A 116 7.08 -5.63 7.81
N ARG A 117 6.11 -6.02 6.97
CA ARG A 117 6.06 -5.65 5.54
C ARG A 117 5.94 -4.14 5.34
N ASP A 118 5.10 -3.47 6.13
CA ASP A 118 4.96 -2.02 6.06
C ASP A 118 6.23 -1.30 6.51
N ILE A 119 6.90 -1.82 7.55
CA ILE A 119 8.21 -1.32 8.01
C ILE A 119 9.26 -1.45 6.89
N PHE A 120 9.34 -2.60 6.22
CA PHE A 120 10.25 -2.77 5.09
C PHE A 120 9.91 -1.81 3.94
N ASP A 121 8.63 -1.70 3.56
CA ASP A 121 8.19 -0.81 2.48
C ASP A 121 8.56 0.67 2.79
N ILE A 122 8.31 1.15 4.02
CA ILE A 122 8.68 2.52 4.45
C ILE A 122 10.21 2.71 4.38
N ALA A 123 10.99 1.76 4.89
CA ALA A 123 12.44 1.84 4.84
C ALA A 123 12.97 1.87 3.40
N ALA A 124 12.47 0.99 2.53
CA ALA A 124 12.90 0.88 1.14
C ALA A 124 12.56 2.15 0.33
N SER A 125 11.34 2.68 0.50
CA SER A 125 10.95 3.94 -0.15
C SER A 125 11.76 5.15 0.33
N SER A 126 12.21 5.15 1.58
CA SER A 126 12.98 6.25 2.15
C SER A 126 14.33 6.49 1.46
N GLU A 127 14.89 5.48 0.78
CA GLU A 127 16.18 5.62 0.07
C GLU A 127 16.14 6.72 -1.00
N VAL A 128 14.97 6.94 -1.61
CA VAL A 128 14.78 7.92 -2.69
C VAL A 128 13.76 8.99 -2.32
N HIS A 129 12.73 8.65 -1.54
CA HIS A 129 11.57 9.50 -1.33
C HIS A 129 11.47 10.12 0.07
N ALA A 130 12.51 10.02 0.91
CA ALA A 130 12.46 10.47 2.31
C ALA A 130 11.90 11.89 2.48
N GLU A 131 12.44 12.88 1.78
CA GLU A 131 12.00 14.28 1.91
C GLU A 131 10.50 14.46 1.56
N SER A 132 10.06 13.84 0.47
CA SER A 132 8.67 13.91 0.02
C SER A 132 7.71 13.21 0.98
N ILE A 133 8.12 12.06 1.53
CA ILE A 133 7.35 11.34 2.55
C ILE A 133 7.23 12.18 3.81
N ILE A 134 8.34 12.72 4.32
CA ILE A 134 8.35 13.56 5.53
C ILE A 134 7.43 14.77 5.36
N LYS A 135 7.57 15.48 4.23
CA LYS A 135 6.75 16.65 3.90
C LYS A 135 5.26 16.33 3.92
N GLU A 136 4.85 15.24 3.28
CA GLU A 136 3.43 14.87 3.21
C GLU A 136 2.91 14.34 4.56
N LEU A 137 3.73 13.60 5.32
CA LEU A 137 3.36 13.10 6.65
C LEU A 137 3.28 14.21 7.72
N ALA A 138 3.87 15.38 7.50
CA ALA A 138 3.85 16.51 8.45
C ALA A 138 2.43 16.99 8.82
N ARG A 139 1.41 16.69 8.00
CA ARG A 139 -0.01 16.99 8.29
C ARG A 139 -0.69 15.91 9.15
N TYR A 140 0.00 14.80 9.43
CA TYR A 140 -0.52 13.61 10.13
C TYR A 140 0.31 13.24 11.37
N ARG A 141 0.88 14.24 12.07
CA ARG A 141 1.78 14.04 13.22
C ARG A 141 1.23 13.06 14.27
N ASP A 142 -0.04 13.15 14.61
CA ASP A 142 -0.67 12.24 15.60
C ASP A 142 -0.68 10.78 15.13
N ARG A 143 -0.90 10.55 13.83
CA ARG A 143 -0.85 9.21 13.23
C ARG A 143 0.58 8.69 13.18
N VAL A 144 1.54 9.55 12.86
CA VAL A 144 2.97 9.20 12.90
C VAL A 144 3.40 8.84 14.33
N ALA A 145 3.03 9.63 15.32
CA ALA A 145 3.33 9.36 16.73
C ALA A 145 2.70 8.03 17.19
N SER A 146 1.44 7.77 16.82
CA SER A 146 0.77 6.51 17.14
C SER A 146 1.44 5.31 16.45
N THR A 147 1.90 5.50 15.22
CA THR A 147 2.65 4.47 14.47
C THR A 147 3.99 4.19 15.13
N LEU A 148 4.75 5.22 15.50
CA LEU A 148 6.00 5.05 16.26
C LEU A 148 5.75 4.27 17.55
N ALA A 149 4.72 4.64 18.32
CA ALA A 149 4.37 3.92 19.54
C ALA A 149 3.97 2.45 19.28
N ALA A 150 3.36 2.13 18.13
CA ALA A 150 3.10 0.76 17.73
C ALA A 150 4.39 0.00 17.37
N ILE A 151 5.30 0.63 16.63
CA ILE A 151 6.61 0.06 16.27
C ILE A 151 7.44 -0.24 17.52
N GLU A 152 7.45 0.64 18.52
CA GLU A 152 8.22 0.43 19.77
C GLU A 152 7.74 -0.78 20.58
N LYS A 153 6.51 -1.28 20.34
CA LYS A 153 5.99 -2.49 20.99
C LYS A 153 6.38 -3.78 20.27
N LEU A 154 6.92 -3.69 19.05
CA LEU A 154 7.33 -4.86 18.28
C LEU A 154 8.67 -5.41 18.78
N LYS A 155 8.82 -6.73 18.76
CA LYS A 155 10.10 -7.39 19.06
C LYS A 155 11.01 -7.29 17.82
N PRO A 156 12.20 -6.67 17.90
CA PRO A 156 13.08 -6.49 16.74
C PRO A 156 13.41 -7.79 16.00
N ASP A 157 13.71 -8.87 16.73
CA ASP A 157 14.03 -10.17 16.13
C ASP A 157 12.86 -10.75 15.32
N PHE A 158 11.63 -10.56 15.80
CA PHE A 158 10.42 -10.98 15.08
C PHE A 158 10.24 -10.17 13.80
N VAL A 159 10.43 -8.85 13.87
CA VAL A 159 10.33 -7.96 12.70
C VAL A 159 11.37 -8.36 11.66
N GLY A 160 12.63 -8.53 12.07
CA GLY A 160 13.71 -8.95 11.17
C GLY A 160 13.44 -10.31 10.52
N ALA A 161 13.02 -11.31 11.32
CA ALA A 161 12.67 -12.63 10.80
C ALA A 161 11.52 -12.58 9.79
N ALA A 162 10.48 -11.79 10.05
CA ALA A 162 9.35 -11.63 9.14
C ALA A 162 9.74 -10.89 7.84
N ILE A 163 10.59 -9.86 7.93
CA ILE A 163 11.11 -9.15 6.74
C ILE A 163 11.94 -10.09 5.87
N ASN A 164 12.75 -10.98 6.46
CA ASN A 164 13.57 -11.93 5.72
C ASN A 164 12.77 -12.99 4.95
N GLN A 165 11.47 -13.14 5.22
CA GLN A 165 10.59 -14.01 4.45
C GLN A 165 10.01 -13.31 3.21
N LEU A 166 10.19 -11.99 3.08
CA LEU A 166 9.75 -11.26 1.90
C LEU A 166 10.65 -11.61 0.71
N ALA A 167 10.05 -11.66 -0.48
CA ALA A 167 10.77 -11.81 -1.75
C ALA A 167 11.46 -10.49 -2.16
N ILE A 168 12.47 -10.09 -1.38
CA ILE A 168 13.21 -8.82 -1.52
C ILE A 168 14.15 -8.89 -2.72
N LYS A 169 14.18 -7.82 -3.52
CA LYS A 169 15.11 -7.68 -4.64
C LYS A 169 16.53 -7.38 -4.15
N ASP A 170 17.53 -7.84 -4.88
CA ASP A 170 18.93 -7.84 -4.42
C ASP A 170 19.43 -6.46 -3.97
N ALA A 171 19.05 -5.39 -4.68
CA ALA A 171 19.41 -4.02 -4.34
C ALA A 171 18.93 -3.57 -2.96
N TYR A 172 17.88 -4.20 -2.41
CA TYR A 172 17.25 -3.83 -1.14
C TYR A 172 17.54 -4.81 0.00
N LYS A 173 18.32 -5.88 -0.24
CA LYS A 173 18.65 -6.86 0.81
C LYS A 173 19.37 -6.24 2.01
N LEU A 174 20.24 -5.25 1.78
CA LEU A 174 20.93 -4.54 2.87
C LEU A 174 19.97 -3.66 3.68
N ILE A 175 18.90 -3.16 3.06
CA ILE A 175 17.87 -2.36 3.74
C ILE A 175 17.07 -3.23 4.72
N ALA A 176 16.83 -4.50 4.40
CA ALA A 176 16.12 -5.44 5.28
C ALA A 176 16.70 -5.46 6.71
N ASN A 177 18.04 -5.49 6.80
CA ASN A 177 18.77 -5.54 8.09
C ASN A 177 18.63 -4.27 8.92
N THR A 178 18.30 -3.14 8.30
CA THR A 178 18.22 -1.82 8.95
C THR A 178 16.82 -1.21 8.86
N ALA A 179 15.83 -1.96 8.36
CA ALA A 179 14.51 -1.45 8.02
C ALA A 179 13.77 -0.85 9.22
N LEU A 180 13.89 -1.47 10.39
CA LEU A 180 13.27 -0.99 11.62
C LEU A 180 13.82 0.39 12.02
N GLU A 181 15.15 0.52 12.07
CA GLU A 181 15.81 1.77 12.45
C GLU A 181 15.63 2.87 11.41
N LYS A 182 15.72 2.54 10.11
CA LYS A 182 15.43 3.48 9.02
C LYS A 182 14.00 4.01 9.08
N THR A 183 13.02 3.13 9.31
CA THR A 183 11.61 3.52 9.47
C THR A 183 11.42 4.44 10.67
N LYS A 184 11.98 4.09 11.84
CA LYS A 184 11.92 4.96 13.03
C LYS A 184 12.57 6.32 12.77
N GLY A 185 13.73 6.34 12.12
CA GLY A 185 14.44 7.57 11.77
C GLY A 185 13.61 8.48 10.86
N LEU A 186 13.02 7.93 9.80
CA LEU A 186 12.14 8.66 8.89
C LEU A 186 10.93 9.25 9.62
N LEU A 187 10.24 8.43 10.43
CA LEU A 187 9.04 8.87 11.13
C LEU A 187 9.33 9.90 12.23
N ARG A 188 10.51 9.84 12.88
CA ARG A 188 10.96 10.85 13.86
C ARG A 188 11.34 12.18 13.22
N ALA A 189 11.60 12.22 11.91
CA ALA A 189 11.91 13.43 11.17
C ALA A 189 10.66 14.23 10.75
N VAL A 190 9.45 13.72 11.03
CA VAL A 190 8.15 14.38 10.78
C VAL A 190 7.77 15.30 11.95
#